data_AF-A0A2I0PWP7-F1
#
_entry.id   AF-A0A2I0PWP7-F1
#
_cell.length_a   1.000
_cell.length_b   1.000
_cell.length_c   1.000
_cell.angle_alpha   90.00
_cell.angle_beta   90.00
_cell.angle_gamma   90.00
#
_symmetry.space_group_name_H-M   'P 1'
#
loop_
_entity.id
_entity.type
_entity.pdbx_description
1 polymer ?
#
loop_
_entity_poly.entity_id
_entity_poly.type
_entity_poly.pdbx_seq_one_letter_code
_entity_poly.pdbx_strand_id
1 'polypeptide(L)'
;MFSTNVDYKFQVVSTGPLTNVTLYVPLPVKNGTPVAGTFVLTKQYFSQENISLDFVRFPPGMDPNWTSPVPGETPLFLKIHADRFYPNKTNNIEYSFFYENKTALDSPLAFPDTIYPFDNQSVFLQKINFSQALPEVTASKNPDLIVYRDVDVNQKVMLYADYSASPSTWVNIYSQVLVLNKWDEHGDTRDNFYADSYTWFHTGDSQGWQVAKGLFIRASGDYPNLTSPAWQMVLDRDAGKNR
;
A
#
# COMPACT_ATOMS: atom_id res chain seq x y z
N MET A 1 14.79 -17.18 11.34
CA MET A 1 15.22 -15.84 10.89
C MET A 1 13.99 -14.95 10.87
N PHE A 2 14.08 -13.64 11.11
CA PHE A 2 12.93 -12.71 10.97
C PHE A 2 13.17 -11.82 9.75
N SER A 3 12.14 -11.54 8.96
CA SER A 3 12.23 -10.61 7.84
C SER A 3 10.91 -9.88 7.60
N THR A 4 11.00 -8.69 7.00
CA THR A 4 9.85 -7.87 6.62
C THR A 4 9.98 -7.48 5.15
N ASN A 5 9.06 -7.96 4.32
CA ASN A 5 8.99 -7.63 2.91
C ASN A 5 8.00 -6.50 2.68
N VAL A 6 8.36 -5.53 1.83
CA VAL A 6 7.52 -4.38 1.51
C VAL A 6 7.36 -4.28 0.00
N ASP A 7 6.21 -4.67 -0.52
CA ASP A 7 5.93 -4.60 -1.95
C ASP A 7 5.04 -3.38 -2.23
N TYR A 8 5.57 -2.39 -2.96
CA TYR A 8 4.79 -1.26 -3.43
C TYR A 8 4.69 -1.24 -4.95
N LYS A 9 3.46 -1.35 -5.45
CA LYS A 9 3.19 -1.34 -6.88
C LYS A 9 2.41 -0.10 -7.23
N PHE A 10 2.82 0.56 -8.31
CA PHE A 10 2.02 1.56 -8.98
C PHE A 10 2.07 1.31 -10.49
N GLN A 11 0.93 1.28 -11.15
CA GLN A 11 0.88 0.94 -12.56
C GLN A 11 -0.18 1.76 -13.27
N VAL A 12 0.17 2.21 -14.48
CA VAL A 12 -0.76 2.81 -15.44
C VAL A 12 -0.63 2.03 -16.74
N VAL A 13 -1.58 1.15 -17.00
CA VAL A 13 -1.64 0.38 -18.26
C VAL A 13 -2.65 1.03 -19.20
N SER A 14 -2.33 1.09 -20.49
CA SER A 14 -3.34 1.36 -21.51
C SER A 14 -3.05 0.60 -22.81
N THR A 15 -4.06 0.46 -23.65
CA THR A 15 -3.94 -0.20 -24.97
C THR A 15 -3.67 0.73 -26.12
N GLY A 16 -3.73 2.04 -25.87
CA GLY A 16 -3.50 3.05 -26.87
C GLY A 16 -2.82 4.27 -26.27
N PRO A 17 -2.40 5.21 -27.14
CA PRO A 17 -1.83 6.46 -26.70
C PRO A 17 -2.85 7.29 -25.91
N LEU A 18 -2.38 7.92 -24.84
CA LEU A 18 -3.09 8.96 -24.11
C LEU A 18 -2.40 10.30 -24.40
N THR A 19 -3.17 11.37 -24.53
CA THR A 19 -2.63 12.74 -24.75
C THR A 19 -3.21 13.72 -23.73
N ASN A 20 -2.47 14.80 -23.46
CA ASN A 20 -2.84 15.83 -22.48
C ASN A 20 -3.12 15.23 -21.10
N VAL A 21 -2.23 14.34 -20.66
CA VAL A 21 -2.43 13.54 -19.46
C VAL A 21 -2.17 14.39 -18.22
N THR A 22 -3.13 14.41 -17.31
CA THR A 22 -2.97 14.87 -15.93
C THR A 22 -3.61 13.86 -14.99
N LEU A 23 -2.80 13.22 -14.16
CA LEU A 23 -3.25 12.29 -13.13
C LEU A 23 -2.89 12.82 -11.75
N TYR A 24 -3.79 12.66 -10.78
CA TYR A 24 -3.46 12.73 -9.36
C TYR A 24 -3.83 11.40 -8.72
N VAL A 25 -2.81 10.62 -8.36
CA VAL A 25 -2.99 9.27 -7.81
C VAL A 25 -2.59 9.26 -6.34
N PRO A 26 -3.40 8.70 -5.43
CA PRO A 26 -3.05 8.59 -4.02
C PRO A 26 -1.73 7.86 -3.81
N LEU A 27 -0.90 8.37 -2.90
CA LEU A 27 0.28 7.69 -2.39
C LEU A 27 -0.01 7.08 -1.02
N PRO A 28 0.66 5.97 -0.66
CA PRO A 28 0.64 5.50 0.71
C PRO A 28 1.42 6.50 1.59
N VAL A 29 0.87 6.82 2.76
CA VAL A 29 1.41 7.85 3.66
C VAL A 29 1.53 7.29 5.08
N LYS A 30 2.58 7.72 5.78
CA LYS A 30 2.74 7.57 7.22
C LYS A 30 3.23 8.90 7.80
N ASN A 31 2.53 9.44 8.79
CA ASN A 31 2.87 10.72 9.44
C ASN A 31 3.13 11.85 8.43
N GLY A 32 2.18 12.04 7.50
CA GLY A 32 2.29 13.01 6.41
C GLY A 32 3.38 12.76 5.36
N THR A 33 4.21 11.73 5.47
CA THR A 33 5.31 11.43 4.53
C THR A 33 4.88 10.32 3.55
N PRO A 34 5.12 10.45 2.23
CA PRO A 34 4.86 9.36 1.30
C PRO A 34 5.86 8.25 1.54
N VAL A 35 5.39 7.12 2.07
CA VAL A 35 6.25 5.98 2.35
C VAL A 35 5.58 4.68 1.94
N ALA A 36 6.38 3.72 1.48
CA ALA A 36 5.99 2.33 1.29
C ALA A 36 6.75 1.51 2.33
N GLY A 37 6.05 1.00 3.35
CA GLY A 37 6.68 0.36 4.50
C GLY A 37 7.72 1.28 5.16
N THR A 38 9.00 0.93 5.05
CA THR A 38 10.12 1.72 5.59
C THR A 38 10.78 2.67 4.58
N PHE A 39 10.32 2.70 3.32
CA PHE A 39 10.93 3.50 2.26
C PHE A 39 10.21 4.81 2.03
N VAL A 40 10.94 5.92 2.14
CA VAL A 40 10.43 7.23 1.72
C VAL A 40 10.38 7.29 0.20
N LEU A 41 9.18 7.42 -0.35
CA LEU A 41 8.98 7.55 -1.78
C LEU A 41 9.38 8.97 -2.21
N THR A 42 10.35 9.04 -3.10
CA THR A 42 10.77 10.28 -3.78
C THR A 42 10.26 10.29 -5.22
N LYS A 43 10.25 11.47 -5.85
CA LYS A 43 9.87 11.62 -7.27
C LYS A 43 10.76 10.81 -8.22
N GLN A 44 11.99 10.48 -7.80
CA GLN A 44 12.93 9.71 -8.62
C GLN A 44 12.40 8.30 -8.94
N TYR A 45 11.66 7.67 -8.03
CA TYR A 45 11.05 6.36 -8.25
C TYR A 45 10.00 6.34 -9.36
N PHE A 46 9.44 7.49 -9.70
CA PHE A 46 8.40 7.64 -10.71
C PHE A 46 8.93 8.30 -11.99
N SER A 47 10.22 8.64 -12.05
CA SER A 47 10.77 9.45 -13.15
C SER A 47 10.86 8.66 -14.44
N GLN A 48 10.30 9.22 -15.51
CA GLN A 48 10.44 8.74 -16.88
C GLN A 48 10.66 9.92 -17.83
N GLU A 49 11.10 9.62 -19.06
CA GLU A 49 11.21 10.65 -20.09
C GLU A 49 9.84 11.24 -20.42
N ASN A 50 9.81 12.55 -20.65
CA ASN A 50 8.63 13.30 -21.11
C ASN A 50 7.44 13.32 -20.14
N ILE A 51 7.67 13.08 -18.85
CA ILE A 51 6.67 13.32 -17.79
C ILE A 51 7.17 14.35 -16.78
N SER A 52 6.24 15.11 -16.22
CA SER A 52 6.46 16.01 -15.10
C SER A 52 5.78 15.44 -13.85
N LEU A 53 6.47 15.55 -12.71
CA LEU A 53 6.08 14.90 -11.45
C LEU A 53 6.02 15.90 -10.30
N ASP A 54 4.95 15.81 -9.51
CA ASP A 54 4.84 16.56 -8.26
C ASP A 54 4.16 15.79 -7.15
N PHE A 55 4.35 16.22 -5.90
CA PHE A 55 3.61 15.72 -4.74
C PHE A 55 2.65 16.81 -4.28
N VAL A 56 1.36 16.47 -4.23
CA VAL A 56 0.28 17.46 -3.99
C VAL A 56 -0.66 16.92 -2.92
N ARG A 57 -0.90 17.68 -1.84
CA ARG A 57 -1.86 17.29 -0.79
C ARG A 57 -3.31 17.59 -1.14
N PHE A 58 -3.52 18.70 -1.83
CA PHE A 58 -4.84 19.19 -2.21
C PHE A 58 -4.89 19.43 -3.71
N PRO A 59 -5.08 18.38 -4.52
CA PRO A 59 -5.28 18.55 -5.94
C PRO A 59 -6.50 19.43 -6.24
N PRO A 60 -6.52 20.16 -7.36
CA PRO A 60 -7.64 21.01 -7.73
C PRO A 60 -8.98 20.27 -7.75
N GLY A 61 -10.01 20.88 -7.16
CA GLY A 61 -11.36 20.32 -7.14
C GLY A 61 -11.56 19.08 -6.25
N MET A 62 -10.58 18.71 -5.43
CA MET A 62 -10.75 17.65 -4.44
C MET A 62 -11.82 18.04 -3.42
N ASP A 63 -12.79 17.17 -3.16
CA ASP A 63 -13.73 17.37 -2.06
C ASP A 63 -12.98 17.18 -0.72
N PRO A 64 -12.98 18.20 0.17
CA PRO A 64 -12.41 18.08 1.50
C PRO A 64 -13.07 17.02 2.39
N ASN A 65 -14.23 16.47 2.01
CA ASN A 65 -14.86 15.37 2.72
C ASN A 65 -14.34 13.99 2.29
N TRP A 66 -13.58 13.90 1.19
CA TRP A 66 -12.83 12.70 0.81
C TRP A 66 -11.51 12.59 1.61
N THR A 67 -11.61 12.88 2.91
CA THR A 67 -10.49 12.96 3.84
C THR A 67 -10.02 11.61 4.36
N SER A 68 -8.90 11.68 5.06
CA SER A 68 -8.33 10.59 5.84
C SER A 68 -9.31 10.06 6.91
N PRO A 69 -9.45 8.74 7.10
CA PRO A 69 -10.08 8.18 8.28
C PRO A 69 -9.20 8.37 9.54
N VAL A 70 -7.93 8.73 9.37
CA VAL A 70 -7.00 9.08 10.46
C VAL A 70 -7.11 10.57 10.75
N PRO A 71 -7.54 10.98 11.97
CA PRO A 71 -7.64 12.38 12.34
C PRO A 71 -6.31 13.13 12.20
N GLY A 72 -6.34 14.32 11.61
CA GLY A 72 -5.16 15.19 11.47
C GLY A 72 -4.20 14.80 10.33
N GLU A 73 -4.37 13.64 9.72
CA GLU A 73 -3.59 13.22 8.55
C GLU A 73 -4.22 13.72 7.24
N THR A 74 -3.37 14.09 6.29
CA THR A 74 -3.81 14.58 4.97
C THR A 74 -3.33 13.64 3.88
N PRO A 75 -4.22 13.25 2.94
CA PRO A 75 -3.81 12.45 1.80
C PRO A 75 -2.75 13.20 0.98
N LEU A 76 -1.88 12.43 0.34
CA LEU A 76 -0.86 12.96 -0.55
C LEU A 76 -1.01 12.24 -1.90
N PHE A 77 -0.87 13.00 -2.97
CA PHE A 77 -1.03 12.51 -4.33
C PHE A 77 0.25 12.70 -5.12
N LEU A 78 0.57 11.73 -5.97
CA LEU A 78 1.50 11.90 -7.06
C LEU A 78 0.75 12.56 -8.22
N LYS A 79 1.18 13.77 -8.57
CA LYS A 79 0.77 14.44 -9.81
C LYS A 79 1.67 13.96 -10.94
N ILE A 80 1.06 13.42 -11.99
CA ILE A 80 1.73 13.06 -13.24
C ILE A 80 1.16 13.93 -14.33
N HIS A 81 2.01 14.63 -15.07
CA HIS A 81 1.62 15.39 -16.24
C HIS A 81 2.47 15.01 -17.45
N ALA A 82 1.84 14.81 -18.60
CA ALA A 82 2.53 14.48 -19.84
C ALA A 82 1.72 14.93 -21.06
N ASP A 83 2.37 15.50 -22.07
CA ASP A 83 1.70 15.83 -23.34
C ASP A 83 1.23 14.56 -24.04
N ARG A 84 2.02 13.49 -23.95
CA ARG A 84 1.71 12.17 -24.50
C ARG A 84 2.24 11.06 -23.61
N PHE A 85 1.43 10.03 -23.45
CA PHE A 85 1.73 8.83 -22.67
C PHE A 85 1.44 7.61 -23.56
N TYR A 86 2.44 6.77 -23.82
CA TYR A 86 2.34 5.64 -24.76
C TYR A 86 2.52 4.26 -24.08
N PRO A 87 1.65 3.89 -23.12
CA PRO A 87 1.59 2.52 -22.64
C PRO A 87 0.92 1.69 -23.74
N ASN A 88 1.63 0.68 -24.24
CA ASN A 88 1.12 -0.26 -25.25
C ASN A 88 1.08 -1.65 -24.59
N LYS A 89 0.14 -2.53 -24.98
CA LYS A 89 0.11 -3.95 -24.54
C LYS A 89 1.45 -4.69 -24.66
N THR A 90 2.34 -4.31 -25.58
CA THR A 90 3.71 -4.87 -25.67
C THR A 90 4.77 -4.08 -24.90
N ASN A 91 4.50 -2.81 -24.58
CA ASN A 91 5.36 -1.92 -23.79
C ASN A 91 4.54 -1.35 -22.61
N ASN A 92 4.25 -2.20 -21.62
CA ASN A 92 3.62 -1.76 -20.39
C ASN A 92 4.48 -0.65 -19.78
N ILE A 93 3.92 0.54 -19.57
CA ILE A 93 4.54 1.53 -18.68
C ILE A 93 4.14 1.12 -17.25
N GLU A 94 4.83 0.12 -16.75
CA GLU A 94 4.71 -0.32 -15.36
C GLU A 94 5.73 0.44 -14.52
N TYR A 95 5.25 1.14 -13.49
CA TYR A 95 6.11 1.73 -12.45
C TYR A 95 6.12 0.81 -11.24
N SER A 96 6.54 -0.44 -11.43
CA SER A 96 6.66 -1.37 -10.31
C SER A 96 7.91 -1.05 -9.50
N PHE A 97 7.68 -0.75 -8.22
CA PHE A 97 8.75 -0.60 -7.23
C PHE A 97 8.70 -1.79 -6.28
N PHE A 98 9.24 -2.92 -6.72
CA PHE A 98 9.44 -4.03 -5.81
C PHE A 98 10.68 -3.76 -4.95
N TYR A 99 10.50 -3.74 -3.63
CA TYR A 99 11.60 -3.57 -2.69
C TYR A 99 11.56 -4.64 -1.59
N GLU A 100 12.50 -5.58 -1.64
CA GLU A 100 12.68 -6.52 -0.53
C GLU A 100 13.64 -5.91 0.51
N ASN A 101 13.10 -5.48 1.66
CA ASN A 101 13.94 -5.03 2.77
C ASN A 101 14.32 -6.21 3.66
N LYS A 102 15.52 -6.77 3.47
CA LYS A 102 16.12 -7.62 4.49
C LYS A 102 16.61 -6.72 5.63
N THR A 103 15.68 -6.26 6.46
CA THR A 103 16.01 -5.52 7.67
C THR A 103 16.61 -6.48 8.69
N ALA A 104 17.72 -6.08 9.33
CA ALA A 104 18.40 -6.83 10.40
C ALA A 104 17.64 -6.73 11.73
N LEU A 105 16.31 -6.79 11.67
CA LEU A 105 15.42 -6.79 12.80
C LEU A 105 15.32 -8.24 13.27
N ASP A 106 16.31 -8.68 14.05
CA ASP A 106 16.45 -10.03 14.61
C ASP A 106 15.34 -10.42 15.61
N SER A 107 14.23 -9.67 15.64
CA SER A 107 13.23 -9.67 16.69
C SER A 107 11.81 -9.46 16.15
N PRO A 108 10.82 -10.24 16.63
CA PRO A 108 9.41 -10.03 16.27
C PRO A 108 8.87 -8.68 16.78
N LEU A 109 9.51 -8.04 17.76
CA LEU A 109 9.10 -6.72 18.26
C LEU A 109 9.33 -5.59 17.26
N ALA A 110 10.15 -5.83 16.25
CA ALA A 110 10.46 -4.85 15.24
C ALA A 110 9.64 -5.06 13.96
N PHE A 111 8.78 -6.07 13.92
CA PHE A 111 7.81 -6.23 12.85
C PHE A 111 6.87 -5.02 12.77
N PRO A 112 6.62 -4.48 11.57
CA PRO A 112 5.47 -3.64 11.32
C PRO A 112 4.19 -4.26 11.87
N ASP A 113 3.36 -3.42 12.46
CA ASP A 113 2.05 -3.81 12.95
C ASP A 113 1.11 -4.08 11.78
N THR A 114 0.96 -5.35 11.44
CA THR A 114 0.04 -5.88 10.42
C THR A 114 -1.34 -6.14 10.99
N ILE A 115 -1.50 -6.11 12.32
CA ILE A 115 -2.81 -6.21 12.98
C ILE A 115 -3.50 -4.86 12.88
N TYR A 116 -2.87 -3.74 13.27
CA TYR A 116 -3.41 -2.37 13.27
C TYR A 116 -2.54 -1.42 12.43
N PRO A 117 -2.53 -1.55 11.09
CA PRO A 117 -1.63 -0.75 10.27
C PRO A 117 -2.07 0.72 10.12
N PHE A 118 -3.31 1.06 10.47
CA PHE A 118 -3.73 2.46 10.56
C PHE A 118 -2.97 3.17 11.68
N ASP A 119 -2.67 4.46 11.49
CA ASP A 119 -1.90 5.34 12.39
C ASP A 119 -0.39 5.07 12.45
N ASN A 120 0.07 3.83 12.27
CA ASN A 120 1.48 3.48 12.45
C ASN A 120 2.16 2.87 11.22
N GLN A 121 1.44 2.55 10.15
CA GLN A 121 2.02 2.03 8.91
C GLN A 121 1.60 2.84 7.70
N SER A 122 2.23 2.57 6.57
CA SER A 122 1.90 3.22 5.31
C SER A 122 0.60 2.69 4.72
N VAL A 123 -0.38 3.57 4.55
CA VAL A 123 -1.69 3.26 3.95
C VAL A 123 -2.14 4.39 3.02
N PHE A 124 -3.05 4.09 2.10
CA PHE A 124 -3.72 5.12 1.29
C PHE A 124 -4.76 5.82 2.16
N LEU A 125 -4.52 7.09 2.51
CA LEU A 125 -5.40 7.81 3.44
C LEU A 125 -6.77 8.14 2.85
N GLN A 126 -6.87 8.34 1.53
CA GLN A 126 -8.16 8.65 0.93
C GLN A 126 -9.06 7.41 0.88
N LYS A 127 -10.05 7.34 1.77
CA LYS A 127 -11.00 6.23 1.83
C LYS A 127 -12.42 6.75 2.07
N ILE A 128 -13.30 6.56 1.09
CA ILE A 128 -14.72 6.95 1.19
C ILE A 128 -15.51 5.82 1.84
N ASN A 129 -16.32 6.18 2.85
CA ASN A 129 -17.18 5.27 3.60
C ASN A 129 -16.44 4.08 4.23
N PHE A 130 -15.20 4.33 4.67
CA PHE A 130 -14.38 3.30 5.28
C PHE A 130 -14.71 3.14 6.76
N SER A 131 -14.83 1.88 7.19
CA SER A 131 -15.00 1.52 8.60
C SER A 131 -13.91 0.53 8.98
N GLN A 132 -13.22 0.81 10.08
CA GLN A 132 -12.25 -0.13 10.64
C GLN A 132 -12.99 -1.26 11.35
N ALA A 133 -13.03 -2.44 10.74
CA ALA A 133 -13.39 -3.65 11.45
C ALA A 133 -12.29 -3.99 12.47
N LEU A 134 -12.71 -4.32 13.70
CA LEU A 134 -11.79 -4.76 14.74
C LEU A 134 -11.38 -6.22 14.47
N PRO A 135 -10.07 -6.55 14.55
CA PRO A 135 -9.62 -7.94 14.46
C PRO A 135 -10.22 -8.80 15.57
N GLU A 136 -10.73 -9.96 15.21
CA GLU A 136 -11.25 -10.95 16.16
C GLU A 136 -10.24 -12.09 16.32
N VAL A 137 -9.87 -12.39 17.57
CA VAL A 137 -9.02 -13.54 17.87
C VAL A 137 -9.81 -14.84 17.65
N THR A 138 -9.17 -15.82 17.03
CA THR A 138 -9.70 -17.15 16.79
C THR A 138 -8.88 -18.20 17.52
N ALA A 139 -9.44 -19.40 17.69
CA ALA A 139 -8.76 -20.48 18.39
C ALA A 139 -7.54 -20.98 17.60
N SER A 140 -6.35 -20.80 18.16
CA SER A 140 -5.11 -21.39 17.63
C SER A 140 -4.92 -22.81 18.17
N LYS A 141 -4.45 -23.74 17.32
CA LYS A 141 -4.00 -25.07 17.75
C LYS A 141 -2.56 -25.04 18.30
N ASN A 142 -1.81 -23.98 18.00
CA ASN A 142 -0.46 -23.77 18.49
C ASN A 142 -0.50 -22.70 19.60
N PRO A 143 -0.16 -23.04 20.86
CA PRO A 143 -0.16 -22.08 21.96
C PRO A 143 0.85 -20.94 21.80
N ASP A 144 1.84 -21.12 20.93
CA ASP A 144 2.85 -20.10 20.60
C ASP A 144 2.38 -19.12 19.52
N LEU A 145 1.17 -19.29 18.97
CA LEU A 145 0.60 -18.42 17.95
C LEU A 145 -0.75 -17.85 18.37
N ILE A 146 -0.99 -16.60 17.97
CA ILE A 146 -2.30 -15.95 17.95
C ILE A 146 -2.76 -15.95 16.50
N VAL A 147 -4.00 -16.35 16.26
CA VAL A 147 -4.61 -16.35 14.92
C VAL A 147 -5.81 -15.41 14.97
N TYR A 148 -5.88 -14.49 14.02
CA TYR A 148 -7.03 -13.61 13.86
C TYR A 148 -7.91 -14.10 12.71
N ARG A 149 -9.19 -13.74 12.75
CA ARG A 149 -10.03 -13.78 11.56
C ARG A 149 -9.51 -12.73 10.59
N ASP A 150 -9.19 -13.14 9.35
CA ASP A 150 -8.81 -12.21 8.28
C ASP A 150 -9.84 -11.08 8.15
N VAL A 151 -9.35 -9.85 8.05
CA VAL A 151 -10.18 -8.66 7.90
C VAL A 151 -9.98 -8.08 6.51
N ASP A 152 -11.00 -8.24 5.68
CA ASP A 152 -11.07 -7.72 4.32
C ASP A 152 -12.12 -6.62 4.20
N VAL A 153 -11.69 -5.40 3.91
CA VAL A 153 -12.58 -4.23 3.79
C VAL A 153 -12.54 -3.68 2.38
N ASN A 154 -13.67 -3.82 1.68
CA ASN A 154 -13.89 -3.11 0.42
C ASN A 154 -14.02 -1.61 0.69
N GLN A 155 -13.34 -0.81 -0.13
CA GLN A 155 -13.27 0.63 0.01
C GLN A 155 -13.37 1.33 -1.34
N LYS A 156 -13.63 2.63 -1.29
CA LYS A 156 -13.57 3.51 -2.46
C LYS A 156 -12.45 4.52 -2.26
N VAL A 157 -11.61 4.65 -3.26
CA VAL A 157 -10.45 5.56 -3.27
C VAL A 157 -10.64 6.52 -4.43
N MET A 158 -10.41 7.82 -4.25
CA MET A 158 -10.52 8.74 -5.38
C MET A 158 -9.19 8.85 -6.09
N LEU A 159 -9.25 9.16 -7.38
CA LEU A 159 -8.11 9.63 -8.14
C LEU A 159 -8.60 10.64 -9.15
N TYR A 160 -7.75 11.53 -9.61
CA TYR A 160 -8.08 12.42 -10.71
C TYR A 160 -7.44 11.87 -11.98
N ALA A 161 -8.22 11.78 -13.05
CA ALA A 161 -7.73 11.35 -14.35
C ALA A 161 -8.33 12.22 -15.46
N ASP A 162 -7.46 12.95 -16.15
CA ASP A 162 -7.81 13.82 -17.27
C ASP A 162 -6.87 13.53 -18.43
N TYR A 163 -7.42 13.02 -19.53
CA TYR A 163 -6.66 12.68 -20.72
C TYR A 163 -7.61 12.43 -21.90
N SER A 164 -7.09 12.59 -23.12
CA SER A 164 -7.77 12.18 -24.34
C SER A 164 -7.24 10.84 -24.84
N ALA A 165 -8.15 9.99 -25.31
CA ALA A 165 -7.84 8.67 -25.88
C ALA A 165 -8.89 8.26 -26.92
N SER A 166 -8.59 7.23 -27.72
CA SER A 166 -9.58 6.64 -28.63
C SER A 166 -10.69 5.94 -27.82
N PRO A 167 -11.94 5.89 -28.32
CA PRO A 167 -13.05 5.26 -27.59
C PRO A 167 -12.87 3.77 -27.27
N SER A 168 -11.94 3.08 -27.92
CA SER A 168 -11.62 1.66 -27.66
C SER A 168 -10.37 1.47 -26.80
N THR A 169 -9.68 2.56 -26.44
CA THR A 169 -8.52 2.51 -25.56
C THR A 169 -9.00 2.24 -24.15
N TRP A 170 -8.56 1.14 -23.55
CA TRP A 170 -8.78 0.89 -22.12
C TRP A 170 -7.57 1.35 -21.32
N VAL A 171 -7.83 1.86 -20.13
CA VAL A 171 -6.85 2.36 -19.17
C VAL A 171 -7.09 1.69 -17.82
N ASN A 172 -6.03 1.21 -17.18
CA ASN A 172 -6.06 0.72 -15.81
C ASN A 172 -5.02 1.46 -14.97
N ILE A 173 -5.46 1.98 -13.82
CA ILE A 173 -4.58 2.54 -12.80
C ILE A 173 -4.68 1.64 -11.59
N TYR A 174 -3.55 1.11 -11.13
CA TYR A 174 -3.46 0.24 -9.97
C TYR A 174 -2.40 0.76 -9.00
N SER A 175 -2.67 0.70 -7.71
CA SER A 175 -1.62 0.81 -6.71
C SER A 175 -1.87 -0.10 -5.52
N GLN A 176 -0.78 -0.56 -4.91
CA GLN A 176 -0.80 -1.42 -3.75
C GLN A 176 0.42 -1.14 -2.87
N VAL A 177 0.22 -1.18 -1.57
CA VAL A 177 1.26 -1.43 -0.58
C VAL A 177 0.94 -2.74 0.13
N LEU A 178 1.90 -3.64 0.21
CA LEU A 178 1.84 -4.90 0.94
C LEU A 178 3.04 -4.96 1.87
N VAL A 179 2.79 -5.19 3.16
CA VAL A 179 3.84 -5.39 4.15
C VAL A 179 3.65 -6.76 4.78
N LEU A 180 4.67 -7.61 4.65
CA LEU A 180 4.64 -9.02 4.98
C LEU A 180 5.80 -9.34 5.92
N ASN A 181 5.49 -9.76 7.14
CA ASN A 181 6.45 -10.27 8.10
C ASN A 181 6.59 -11.77 7.92
N LYS A 182 7.81 -12.30 8.00
CA LYS A 182 8.11 -13.73 7.90
C LYS A 182 9.08 -14.17 8.97
N TRP A 183 8.89 -15.39 9.46
CA TRP A 183 9.88 -16.07 10.30
C TRP A 183 9.78 -17.58 10.21
N ASP A 184 10.82 -18.27 10.65
CA ASP A 184 10.81 -19.73 10.75
C ASP A 184 10.59 -20.15 12.21
N GLU A 185 9.63 -21.04 12.42
CA GLU A 185 9.31 -21.64 13.71
C GLU A 185 9.23 -23.16 13.54
N HIS A 186 10.06 -23.91 14.27
CA HIS A 186 10.09 -25.38 14.24
C HIS A 186 10.24 -26.04 12.84
N GLY A 187 10.85 -25.33 11.89
CA GLY A 187 11.03 -25.81 10.51
C GLY A 187 9.90 -25.42 9.56
N ASP A 188 8.85 -24.77 10.05
CA ASP A 188 7.80 -24.15 9.24
C ASP A 188 8.08 -22.65 9.08
N THR A 189 7.96 -22.15 7.85
CA THR A 189 7.90 -20.70 7.62
C THR A 189 6.50 -20.19 7.91
N ARG A 190 6.44 -19.19 8.77
CA ARG A 190 5.25 -18.47 9.21
C ARG A 190 5.27 -17.06 8.64
N ASP A 191 4.09 -16.50 8.42
CA ASP A 191 3.97 -15.12 7.98
C ASP A 191 2.69 -14.44 8.45
N ASN A 192 2.73 -13.10 8.45
CA ASN A 192 1.54 -12.25 8.54
C ASN A 192 1.72 -11.00 7.69
N PHE A 193 0.61 -10.40 7.28
CA PHE A 193 0.66 -9.21 6.44
C PHE A 193 -0.54 -8.29 6.61
N TYR A 194 -0.35 -7.07 6.13
CA TYR A 194 -1.43 -6.19 5.73
C TYR A 194 -1.20 -5.74 4.29
N ALA A 195 -2.30 -5.46 3.58
CA ALA A 195 -2.27 -4.90 2.24
C ALA A 195 -3.30 -3.79 2.11
N ASP A 196 -2.95 -2.73 1.39
CA ASP A 196 -3.86 -1.68 1.00
C ASP A 196 -3.71 -1.46 -0.50
N SER A 197 -4.81 -1.49 -1.25
CA SER A 197 -4.76 -1.39 -2.70
C SER A 197 -5.98 -0.70 -3.28
N TYR A 198 -5.81 -0.17 -4.49
CA TYR A 198 -6.90 0.28 -5.33
C TYR A 198 -6.63 0.01 -6.81
N THR A 199 -7.72 -0.15 -7.56
CA THR A 199 -7.72 -0.27 -9.01
C THR A 199 -8.86 0.53 -9.62
N TRP A 200 -8.57 1.22 -10.70
CA TRP A 200 -9.53 1.93 -11.52
C TRP A 200 -9.37 1.47 -12.97
N PHE A 201 -10.50 1.26 -13.64
CA PHE A 201 -10.55 0.84 -15.03
C PHE A 201 -11.51 1.76 -15.77
N HIS A 202 -11.10 2.19 -16.95
CA HIS A 202 -11.91 3.07 -17.82
C HIS A 202 -11.61 2.83 -19.29
N THR A 203 -12.55 3.22 -20.15
CA THR A 203 -12.43 3.11 -21.60
C THR A 203 -12.73 4.47 -22.23
N GLY A 204 -11.91 4.88 -23.20
CA GLY A 204 -12.01 6.19 -23.82
C GLY A 204 -11.32 7.28 -23.01
N ASP A 205 -11.69 8.52 -23.30
CA ASP A 205 -11.25 9.72 -22.59
C ASP A 205 -11.79 9.79 -21.15
N SER A 206 -11.04 10.43 -20.27
CA SER A 206 -11.46 10.68 -18.89
C SER A 206 -11.29 12.16 -18.57
N GLN A 207 -12.18 12.70 -17.74
CA GLN A 207 -12.11 14.08 -17.27
C GLN A 207 -12.51 14.13 -15.80
N GLY A 208 -11.64 14.67 -14.95
CA GLY A 208 -11.96 14.95 -13.55
C GLY A 208 -11.72 13.80 -12.56
N TRP A 209 -12.39 13.90 -11.42
CA TRP A 209 -12.31 12.96 -10.31
C TRP A 209 -13.06 11.66 -10.61
N GLN A 210 -12.39 10.55 -10.30
CA GLN A 210 -12.83 9.19 -10.54
C GLN A 210 -12.84 8.40 -9.23
N VAL A 211 -13.70 7.39 -9.16
CA VAL A 211 -13.80 6.48 -8.02
C VAL A 211 -13.16 5.14 -8.37
N ALA A 212 -12.02 4.84 -7.75
CA ALA A 212 -11.36 3.54 -7.81
C ALA A 212 -11.98 2.56 -6.80
N LYS A 213 -11.99 1.28 -7.16
CA LYS A 213 -12.31 0.20 -6.23
C LYS A 213 -11.06 -0.12 -5.43
N GLY A 214 -11.17 -0.20 -4.11
CA GLY A 214 -10.05 -0.59 -3.27
C GLY A 214 -10.37 -1.76 -2.36
N LEU A 215 -9.30 -2.37 -1.88
CA LEU A 215 -9.32 -3.47 -0.93
C LEU A 215 -8.25 -3.22 0.12
N PHE A 216 -8.64 -3.34 1.38
CA PHE A 216 -7.76 -3.23 2.52
C PHE A 216 -7.83 -4.52 3.35
N ILE A 217 -6.70 -5.19 3.49
CA ILE A 217 -6.53 -6.48 4.18
C ILE A 217 -5.61 -6.26 5.38
N ARG A 218 -5.96 -6.83 6.53
CA ARG A 218 -5.14 -6.78 7.74
C ARG A 218 -5.42 -7.98 8.64
N ALA A 219 -4.62 -8.11 9.70
CA ALA A 219 -4.75 -9.21 10.65
C ALA A 219 -4.66 -10.60 9.98
N SER A 220 -4.01 -10.68 8.82
CA SER A 220 -3.90 -11.93 8.06
C SER A 220 -2.63 -12.68 8.39
N GLY A 221 -2.73 -14.00 8.50
CA GLY A 221 -1.62 -14.90 8.84
C GLY A 221 -1.48 -15.22 10.33
N ASP A 222 -0.33 -15.78 10.67
CA ASP A 222 0.03 -16.19 12.03
C ASP A 222 0.66 -15.01 12.80
N TYR A 223 0.45 -14.92 14.12
CA TYR A 223 1.08 -13.89 14.95
C TYR A 223 1.80 -14.54 16.14
N PRO A 224 3.05 -14.16 16.45
CA PRO A 224 3.74 -14.63 17.65
C PRO A 224 2.91 -14.36 18.91
N ASN A 225 2.65 -15.39 19.71
CA ASN A 225 2.12 -15.19 21.05
C ASN A 225 3.27 -14.75 21.97
N LEU A 226 3.51 -13.44 22.03
CA LEU A 226 4.61 -12.87 22.81
C LEU A 226 4.52 -13.17 24.31
N THR A 227 3.40 -13.69 24.83
CA THR A 227 3.27 -14.11 26.23
C THR A 227 3.64 -15.58 26.47
N SER A 228 3.85 -16.37 25.41
CA SER A 228 4.19 -17.78 25.55
C SER A 228 5.64 -17.95 26.04
N PRO A 229 5.95 -19.03 26.79
CA PRO A 229 7.31 -19.30 27.22
C PRO A 229 8.32 -19.38 26.06
N ALA A 230 7.92 -19.95 24.93
CA ALA A 230 8.79 -20.07 23.76
C ALA A 230 9.17 -18.70 23.20
N TRP A 231 8.21 -17.78 23.09
CA TRP A 231 8.47 -16.43 22.60
C TRP A 231 9.16 -15.53 23.61
N GLN A 232 8.90 -15.69 24.91
CA GLN A 232 9.67 -15.01 25.96
C GLN A 232 11.16 -15.35 25.85
N MET A 233 11.53 -16.61 25.59
CA MET A 233 12.94 -16.98 25.37
C MET A 233 13.55 -16.32 24.14
N VAL A 234 12.77 -16.12 23.06
CA VAL A 234 13.22 -15.40 21.86
C VAL A 234 13.50 -13.93 22.19
N LEU A 235 12.60 -13.29 22.94
CA LEU A 235 12.73 -11.89 23.38
C LEU A 235 13.92 -11.68 24.33
N ASP A 236 14.11 -12.58 25.30
CA ASP A 236 15.22 -12.50 26.27
C ASP A 236 16.58 -12.61 25.59
N ARG A 237 16.69 -13.50 24.59
CA ARG A 237 17.92 -13.66 23.80
C ARG A 237 18.24 -12.38 23.02
N ASP A 238 17.22 -11.72 22.47
CA ASP A 238 17.39 -10.46 21.73
C ASP A 238 17.83 -9.32 22.66
N ALA A 239 17.21 -9.20 23.84
CA ALA A 239 17.61 -8.23 24.87
C ALA A 239 19.07 -8.43 25.35
N GLY A 240 19.55 -9.67 25.38
CA GLY A 240 20.94 -10.01 25.73
C GLY A 240 21.98 -9.66 24.67
N LYS A 241 21.60 -9.49 23.40
CA LYS A 241 22.52 -9.07 22.31
C LYS A 241 22.80 -7.57 22.29
N ASN A 242 21.96 -6.77 22.95
CA ASN A 242 22.06 -5.31 23.02
C ASN A 242 22.80 -4.82 24.30
N ARG A 243 23.54 -5.70 24.97
CA ARG A 243 24.46 -5.41 26.09
C ARG A 243 25.90 -5.71 25.68
#